data_AF-A0A6C1NUH6-F1
#
_entry.id   AF-A0A6C1NUH6-F1
#
_cell.length_a   1.000
_cell.length_b   1.000
_cell.length_c   1.000
_cell.angle_alpha   90.00
_cell.angle_beta   90.00
_cell.angle_gamma   90.00
#
_symmetry.space_group_name_H-M   'P 1'
#
loop_
_entity.id
_entity.type
_entity.pdbx_description
1 polymer ?
#
loop_
_entity_poly.entity_id
_entity_poly.type
_entity_poly.pdbx_seq_one_letter_code
_entity_poly.pdbx_strand_id
1 'polypeptide(L)'
;MLSTVNRLGGPLLFPALLLAFLAASCTAVGSEDAAPSPPGPAETPAAADRPAAEGARMAPVCQASTGWRLGELDPGFGLEEGEAEDALREAARLWNEAAGETLLEHDPDGGVPVSFVWDGRHARAQERLAGREELDREREALEDTRQEVARLENELRVDRAAHNERVEALDRRRQVLEERVEAWEARGRPEGDEARAIRQEREEINREVAAVNRNAEALEELARRHAREVERVNDQVEAWNRLRNRILGDAADGQYSSHYREWGRTLGSTVLSVNREVTVWQYDDMDHLLRLLAHELGHVLGVGTVPEDEAVMYHRARSTRPGTLAAAGVQLHPADVEALAEACRQ
;
A
#
# COMPACT_ATOMS: atom_id res chain seq x y z
N MET A 1 -72.29 19.23 -58.78
CA MET A 1 -72.34 18.09 -57.86
C MET A 1 -70.94 17.92 -57.25
N LEU A 2 -70.86 18.08 -55.92
CA LEU A 2 -69.77 17.69 -54.99
C LEU A 2 -68.42 18.44 -55.19
N SER A 3 -68.02 19.46 -54.40
CA SER A 3 -67.78 19.52 -52.94
C SER A 3 -66.81 18.39 -52.50
N THR A 4 -65.69 18.56 -51.78
CA THR A 4 -65.38 19.49 -50.67
C THR A 4 -63.90 19.30 -50.26
N VAL A 5 -63.22 20.42 -49.99
CA VAL A 5 -62.27 20.66 -48.86
C VAL A 5 -61.01 19.79 -48.71
N ASN A 6 -59.89 20.43 -49.02
CA ASN A 6 -58.53 20.07 -48.63
C ASN A 6 -58.39 20.14 -47.09
N ARG A 7 -58.35 18.98 -46.42
CA ARG A 7 -58.10 18.85 -44.98
C ARG A 7 -56.63 19.16 -44.68
N LEU A 8 -56.29 20.44 -44.52
CA LEU A 8 -55.15 20.86 -43.72
C LEU A 8 -55.62 20.94 -42.27
N GLY A 9 -55.42 19.85 -41.54
CA GLY A 9 -55.90 19.63 -40.18
C GLY A 9 -55.49 18.23 -39.75
N GLY A 10 -54.18 17.98 -39.76
CA GLY A 10 -53.61 16.79 -39.14
C GLY A 10 -53.52 17.01 -37.62
N PRO A 11 -53.80 15.99 -36.79
CA PRO A 11 -53.70 16.11 -35.35
C PRO A 11 -52.26 16.42 -34.95
N LEU A 12 -52.11 17.31 -33.96
CA LEU A 12 -50.83 17.64 -33.32
C LEU A 12 -50.36 16.41 -32.53
N LEU A 13 -49.55 15.56 -33.18
CA LEU A 13 -48.81 14.50 -32.50
C LEU A 13 -47.44 15.05 -32.12
N PHE A 14 -47.35 15.61 -30.92
CA PHE A 14 -46.07 15.86 -30.28
C PHE A 14 -45.56 14.54 -29.68
N PRO A 15 -44.35 14.08 -30.05
CA PRO A 15 -43.78 12.87 -29.45
C PRO A 15 -43.52 13.13 -27.96
N ALA A 16 -44.02 12.23 -27.11
CA ALA A 16 -43.82 12.28 -25.67
C ALA A 16 -42.31 12.14 -25.34
N LEU A 17 -41.80 13.04 -24.49
CA LEU A 17 -40.47 12.93 -23.90
C LEU A 17 -40.45 11.73 -22.93
N LEU A 18 -39.58 10.75 -23.18
CA LEU A 18 -39.35 9.63 -22.27
C LEU A 18 -38.25 10.02 -21.29
N LEU A 19 -38.63 10.47 -20.09
CA LEU A 19 -37.71 10.72 -18.97
C LEU A 19 -37.49 9.41 -18.21
N ALA A 20 -36.38 8.71 -18.48
CA ALA A 20 -35.94 7.58 -17.67
C ALA A 20 -34.87 8.04 -16.67
N PHE A 21 -35.24 8.13 -15.39
CA PHE A 21 -34.34 8.30 -14.25
C PHE A 21 -33.93 6.92 -13.72
N LEU A 22 -32.63 6.68 -13.55
CA LEU A 22 -32.10 5.56 -12.76
C LEU A 22 -31.32 6.11 -11.57
N ALA A 23 -31.83 5.85 -10.37
CA ALA A 23 -31.12 6.01 -9.10
C ALA A 23 -30.61 4.63 -8.68
N ALA A 24 -29.30 4.51 -8.42
CA ALA A 24 -28.69 3.32 -7.85
C ALA A 24 -28.36 3.57 -6.38
N SER A 25 -28.93 2.72 -5.50
CA SER A 25 -28.81 2.80 -4.05
C SER A 25 -27.63 1.95 -3.56
N CYS A 26 -26.74 2.53 -2.75
CA CYS A 26 -25.78 1.79 -1.93
C CYS A 26 -26.48 1.11 -0.75
N THR A 27 -26.13 -0.14 -0.45
CA THR A 27 -26.44 -0.79 0.83
C THR A 27 -25.16 -1.33 1.46
N ALA A 28 -24.91 -0.89 2.69
CA ALA A 28 -23.95 -1.43 3.64
C ALA A 28 -24.67 -2.28 4.70
N VAL A 29 -23.87 -2.99 5.51
CA VAL A 29 -24.14 -3.61 6.83
C VAL A 29 -24.09 -5.15 6.84
N GLY A 30 -23.31 -5.69 7.78
CA GLY A 30 -23.49 -7.04 8.31
C GLY A 30 -22.26 -7.61 9.02
N SER A 31 -22.14 -7.35 10.32
CA SER A 31 -21.12 -7.82 11.26
C SER A 31 -21.53 -9.12 12.00
N GLU A 32 -20.54 -9.71 12.68
CA GLU A 32 -20.62 -10.58 13.89
C GLU A 32 -20.65 -12.12 13.76
N ASP A 33 -19.69 -12.74 14.46
CA ASP A 33 -19.79 -13.87 15.42
C ASP A 33 -18.60 -14.85 15.29
N ALA A 34 -17.61 -14.82 16.20
CA ALA A 34 -17.56 -15.37 17.56
C ALA A 34 -16.96 -16.80 17.60
N ALA A 35 -15.72 -16.87 18.10
CA ALA A 35 -14.94 -18.10 18.30
C ALA A 35 -15.24 -18.75 19.68
N PRO A 36 -15.17 -20.09 19.81
CA PRO A 36 -15.17 -20.75 21.12
C PRO A 36 -13.76 -21.05 21.65
N SER A 37 -13.62 -20.87 22.97
CA SER A 37 -12.42 -21.05 23.81
C SER A 37 -12.05 -22.53 24.10
N PRO A 38 -10.82 -22.82 24.58
CA PRO A 38 -10.30 -24.17 24.77
C PRO A 38 -10.55 -24.75 26.19
N PRO A 39 -10.48 -26.08 26.39
CA PRO A 39 -10.55 -26.68 27.71
C PRO A 39 -9.18 -26.72 28.42
N GLY A 40 -9.23 -26.61 29.75
CA GLY A 40 -8.10 -26.50 30.69
C GLY A 40 -7.41 -27.82 31.10
N PRO A 41 -6.55 -27.77 32.14
CA PRO A 41 -5.35 -28.60 32.27
C PRO A 41 -5.56 -29.89 33.08
N ALA A 42 -4.68 -30.87 32.85
CA ALA A 42 -4.53 -32.07 33.68
C ALA A 42 -3.18 -32.07 34.39
N GLU A 43 -3.20 -32.34 35.69
CA GLU A 43 -2.08 -32.30 36.63
C GLU A 43 -1.30 -33.64 36.74
N THR A 44 0.03 -33.53 36.85
CA THR A 44 1.01 -34.27 37.72
C THR A 44 1.30 -35.78 37.48
N PRO A 45 2.49 -36.34 37.84
CA PRO A 45 3.28 -36.01 39.06
C PRO A 45 4.83 -35.99 38.99
N ALA A 46 5.38 -35.55 40.12
CA ALA A 46 6.77 -35.27 40.47
C ALA A 46 7.70 -36.50 40.60
N ALA A 47 9.01 -36.26 40.43
CA ALA A 47 10.07 -37.14 40.93
C ALA A 47 11.37 -36.38 41.29
N ALA A 48 11.63 -36.35 42.60
CA ALA A 48 12.90 -36.50 43.33
C ALA A 48 14.14 -35.59 43.07
N ASP A 49 14.52 -34.90 44.16
CA ASP A 49 15.79 -34.25 44.46
C ASP A 49 17.03 -35.16 44.34
N ARG A 50 18.10 -34.63 43.70
CA ARG A 50 19.53 -34.93 43.98
C ARG A 50 20.38 -33.68 43.70
N PRO A 51 21.50 -33.48 44.41
CA PRO A 51 22.10 -32.16 44.59
C PRO A 51 22.82 -31.65 43.33
N ALA A 52 22.68 -30.35 43.08
CA ALA A 52 23.36 -29.64 42.01
C ALA A 52 24.87 -29.63 42.26
N ALA A 53 25.63 -30.25 41.36
CA ALA A 53 27.06 -30.03 41.24
C ALA A 53 27.28 -28.70 40.49
N GLU A 54 28.04 -27.82 41.11
CA GLU A 54 28.35 -26.46 40.65
C GLU A 54 28.98 -26.51 39.26
N GLY A 55 28.23 -26.00 38.27
CA GLY A 55 28.62 -25.99 36.85
C GLY A 55 29.76 -25.01 36.58
N ALA A 56 30.64 -25.39 35.65
CA ALA A 56 31.69 -24.54 35.12
C ALA A 56 31.08 -23.22 34.60
N ARG A 57 31.45 -22.10 35.22
CA ARG A 57 31.01 -20.76 34.79
C ARG A 57 31.75 -20.39 33.51
N MET A 58 30.99 -20.02 32.48
CA MET A 58 31.49 -19.37 31.26
C MET A 58 32.25 -18.10 31.67
N ALA A 59 33.33 -17.75 30.96
CA ALA A 59 33.99 -16.47 31.22
C ALA A 59 32.98 -15.33 30.98
N PRO A 60 32.88 -14.33 31.89
CA PRO A 60 32.04 -13.16 31.69
C PRO A 60 32.37 -12.50 30.36
N VAL A 61 31.33 -12.08 29.64
CA VAL A 61 31.40 -11.70 28.21
C VAL A 61 32.34 -10.52 27.93
N CYS A 62 32.74 -9.78 28.98
CA CYS A 62 33.60 -8.60 28.90
C CYS A 62 34.95 -8.77 29.63
N GLN A 63 35.35 -9.99 29.99
CA GLN A 63 36.67 -10.26 30.60
C GLN A 63 37.76 -10.64 29.59
N ALA A 64 37.37 -11.00 28.36
CA ALA A 64 38.27 -11.28 27.26
C ALA A 64 37.67 -10.73 25.96
N SER A 65 38.52 -10.20 25.09
CA SER A 65 38.11 -9.78 23.75
C SER A 65 37.57 -10.97 22.96
N THR A 66 36.46 -10.75 22.25
CA THR A 66 35.89 -11.71 21.32
C THR A 66 36.36 -11.37 19.91
N GLY A 67 37.05 -12.31 19.28
CA GLY A 67 37.48 -12.18 17.89
C GLY A 67 36.31 -12.27 16.91
N TRP A 68 36.33 -11.47 15.85
CA TRP A 68 35.46 -11.61 14.67
C TRP A 68 36.32 -11.74 13.41
N ARG A 69 35.78 -12.37 12.36
CA ARG A 69 36.41 -12.44 11.04
C ARG A 69 35.39 -12.41 9.92
N LEU A 70 35.81 -11.92 8.77
CA LEU A 70 35.05 -12.11 7.54
C LEU A 70 35.03 -13.61 7.18
N GLY A 71 33.83 -14.13 6.97
CA GLY A 71 33.57 -15.50 6.55
C GLY A 71 33.48 -15.61 5.02
N GLU A 72 32.48 -16.34 4.56
CA GLU A 72 32.17 -16.40 3.12
C GLU A 72 31.60 -15.06 2.65
N LEU A 73 32.05 -14.52 1.52
CA LEU A 73 31.48 -13.33 0.88
C LEU A 73 31.00 -13.70 -0.52
N ASP A 74 29.69 -13.85 -0.67
CA ASP A 74 29.11 -14.17 -1.98
C ASP A 74 29.21 -12.94 -2.91
N PRO A 75 29.82 -13.08 -4.11
CA PRO A 75 29.95 -11.98 -5.08
C PRO A 75 28.62 -11.34 -5.50
N GLY A 76 27.50 -12.05 -5.33
CA GLY A 76 26.15 -11.54 -5.62
C GLY A 76 25.79 -10.27 -4.83
N PHE A 77 26.40 -10.05 -3.67
CA PHE A 77 26.19 -8.82 -2.88
C PHE A 77 26.81 -7.56 -3.51
N GLY A 78 27.70 -7.69 -4.50
CA GLY A 78 28.39 -6.55 -5.11
C GLY A 78 29.26 -5.75 -4.13
N LEU A 79 29.67 -6.36 -3.03
CA LEU A 79 30.49 -5.78 -1.95
C LEU A 79 31.92 -6.31 -2.09
N GLU A 80 32.92 -5.43 -2.07
CA GLU A 80 34.32 -5.85 -2.04
C GLU A 80 34.71 -6.33 -0.63
N GLU A 81 35.69 -7.24 -0.54
CA GLU A 81 36.15 -7.80 0.74
C GLU A 81 36.60 -6.72 1.73
N GLY A 82 37.30 -5.70 1.23
CA GLY A 82 37.72 -4.55 2.05
C GLY A 82 36.55 -3.73 2.58
N GLU A 83 35.51 -3.53 1.78
CA GLU A 83 34.31 -2.79 2.20
C GLU A 83 33.53 -3.56 3.29
N ALA A 84 33.46 -4.88 3.17
CA ALA A 84 32.85 -5.74 4.18
C ALA A 84 33.65 -5.72 5.50
N GLU A 85 34.98 -5.80 5.43
CA GLU A 85 35.84 -5.67 6.59
C GLU A 85 35.73 -4.30 7.26
N ASP A 86 35.73 -3.22 6.49
CA ASP A 86 35.61 -1.86 7.02
C ASP A 86 34.27 -1.66 7.74
N ALA A 87 33.17 -2.20 7.19
CA ALA A 87 31.87 -2.18 7.84
C ALA A 87 31.85 -2.98 9.16
N LEU A 88 32.55 -4.12 9.22
CA LEU A 88 32.71 -4.92 10.45
C LEU A 88 33.56 -4.20 11.50
N ARG A 89 34.66 -3.54 11.08
CA ARG A 89 35.50 -2.73 11.97
C ARG A 89 34.70 -1.59 12.57
N GLU A 90 33.89 -0.93 11.76
CA GLU A 90 33.05 0.18 12.19
C GLU A 90 31.94 -0.29 13.15
N ALA A 91 31.29 -1.42 12.87
CA ALA A 91 30.32 -2.02 13.78
C ALA A 91 30.94 -2.42 15.14
N ALA A 92 32.13 -3.02 15.12
CA ALA A 92 32.87 -3.36 16.34
C ALA A 92 33.30 -2.11 17.12
N ARG A 93 33.68 -1.03 16.42
CA ARG A 93 34.07 0.26 17.02
C ARG A 93 32.95 0.84 17.87
N LEU A 94 31.69 0.76 17.42
CA LEU A 94 30.53 1.27 18.18
C LEU A 94 30.46 0.65 19.59
N TRP A 95 30.61 -0.67 19.69
CA TRP A 95 30.56 -1.39 20.96
C TRP A 95 31.81 -1.15 21.82
N ASN A 96 33.00 -1.15 21.21
CA ASN A 96 34.25 -0.88 21.91
C ASN A 96 34.29 0.53 22.52
N GLU A 97 33.77 1.53 21.79
CA GLU A 97 33.67 2.90 22.29
C GLU A 97 32.66 3.03 23.44
N ALA A 98 31.52 2.35 23.35
CA ALA A 98 30.54 2.32 24.43
C ALA A 98 31.07 1.62 25.70
N ALA A 99 31.90 0.60 25.55
CA ALA A 99 32.55 -0.11 26.65
C ALA A 99 33.74 0.68 27.25
N GLY A 100 34.40 1.51 26.44
CA GLY A 100 35.66 2.15 26.80
C GLY A 100 36.87 1.19 26.78
N GLU A 101 36.71 -0.01 26.23
CA GLU A 101 37.74 -1.04 26.09
C GLU A 101 37.49 -1.90 24.84
N THR A 102 38.49 -2.69 24.43
CA THR A 102 38.39 -3.55 23.24
C THR A 102 37.64 -4.85 23.58
N LEU A 103 36.33 -4.88 23.35
CA LEU A 103 35.50 -6.08 23.49
C LEU A 103 35.48 -6.94 22.22
N LEU A 104 35.57 -6.31 21.05
CA LEU A 104 35.56 -6.96 19.74
C LEU A 104 36.84 -6.62 18.99
N GLU A 105 37.55 -7.65 18.52
CA GLU A 105 38.79 -7.49 17.76
C GLU A 105 38.77 -8.31 16.47
N HIS A 106 39.51 -7.85 15.47
CA HIS A 106 39.66 -8.60 14.23
C HIS A 106 40.63 -9.77 14.46
N ASP A 107 40.12 -11.00 14.39
CA ASP A 107 40.89 -12.24 14.52
C ASP A 107 40.62 -13.14 13.30
N PRO A 108 41.44 -13.04 12.24
CA PRO A 108 41.21 -13.77 10.99
C PRO A 108 41.31 -15.29 11.14
N ASP A 109 42.00 -15.78 12.18
CA ASP A 109 42.30 -17.21 12.35
C ASP A 109 41.30 -17.92 13.28
N GLY A 110 40.78 -17.22 14.30
CA GLY A 110 39.96 -17.80 15.36
C GLY A 110 38.63 -17.09 15.63
N GLY A 111 38.37 -15.95 14.99
CA GLY A 111 37.19 -15.13 15.24
C GLY A 111 35.87 -15.77 14.83
N VAL A 112 34.78 -15.25 15.39
CA VAL A 112 33.40 -15.57 14.97
C VAL A 112 33.25 -15.20 13.49
N PRO A 113 32.95 -16.16 12.59
CA PRO A 113 32.75 -15.86 11.18
C PRO A 113 31.48 -15.05 10.95
N VAL A 114 31.62 -13.99 10.17
CA VAL A 114 30.50 -13.23 9.59
C VAL A 114 30.45 -13.49 8.10
N SER A 115 29.49 -14.30 7.66
CA SER A 115 29.35 -14.73 6.26
C SER A 115 28.18 -14.02 5.57
N PHE A 116 28.40 -13.54 4.35
CA PHE A 116 27.41 -12.98 3.44
C PHE A 116 27.00 -14.05 2.44
N VAL A 117 25.84 -14.66 2.68
CA VAL A 117 25.38 -15.82 1.89
C VAL A 117 24.18 -15.41 1.05
N TRP A 118 24.33 -15.49 -0.27
CA TRP A 118 23.25 -15.21 -1.19
C TRP A 118 22.33 -16.43 -1.25
N ASP A 119 21.10 -16.29 -0.75
CA ASP A 119 20.08 -17.33 -0.91
C ASP A 119 18.78 -16.79 -1.52
N GLY A 120 17.80 -17.67 -1.71
CA GLY A 120 16.51 -17.31 -2.32
C GLY A 120 15.74 -16.19 -1.60
N ARG A 121 16.16 -15.75 -0.40
CA ARG A 121 15.59 -14.59 0.30
C ARG A 121 16.03 -13.27 -0.31
N HIS A 122 17.23 -13.17 -0.90
CA HIS A 122 17.65 -11.96 -1.61
C HIS A 122 16.81 -11.74 -2.88
N ALA A 123 16.53 -12.80 -3.63
CA ALA A 123 15.60 -12.76 -4.77
C ALA A 123 14.21 -12.27 -4.33
N ARG A 124 13.70 -12.75 -3.19
CA ARG A 124 12.42 -12.28 -2.62
C ARG A 124 12.47 -10.82 -2.15
N ALA A 125 13.61 -10.34 -1.65
CA ALA A 125 13.79 -8.93 -1.27
C ALA A 125 13.74 -8.01 -2.49
N GLN A 126 14.43 -8.40 -3.57
CA GLN A 126 14.38 -7.70 -4.86
C GLN A 126 12.98 -7.77 -5.49
N GLU A 127 12.31 -8.92 -5.45
CA GLU A 127 10.90 -9.05 -5.87
C GLU A 127 9.96 -8.14 -5.06
N ARG A 128 10.20 -7.98 -3.75
CA ARG A 128 9.44 -7.06 -2.90
C ARG A 128 9.70 -5.60 -3.25
N LEU A 129 10.95 -5.21 -3.54
CA LEU A 129 11.29 -3.85 -3.95
C LEU A 129 10.68 -3.51 -5.32
N ALA A 130 10.91 -4.35 -6.32
CA ALA A 130 10.29 -4.20 -7.64
C ALA A 130 8.76 -4.19 -7.56
N GLY A 131 8.18 -5.04 -6.70
CA GLY A 131 6.76 -5.05 -6.43
C GLY A 131 6.25 -3.75 -5.78
N ARG A 132 7.03 -3.11 -4.90
CA ARG A 132 6.67 -1.81 -4.31
C ARG A 132 6.63 -0.71 -5.36
N GLU A 133 7.60 -0.66 -6.26
CA GLU A 133 7.60 0.29 -7.39
C GLU A 133 6.42 0.03 -8.34
N GLU A 134 6.04 -1.23 -8.56
CA GLU A 134 4.83 -1.58 -9.30
C GLU A 134 3.55 -1.10 -8.57
N LEU A 135 3.47 -1.29 -7.25
CA LEU A 135 2.35 -0.78 -6.44
C LEU A 135 2.21 0.74 -6.45
N ASP A 136 3.33 1.45 -6.48
CA ASP A 136 3.36 2.91 -6.56
C ASP A 136 2.85 3.39 -7.92
N ARG A 137 3.32 2.79 -9.02
CA ARG A 137 2.84 3.10 -10.37
C ARG A 137 1.35 2.78 -10.55
N GLU A 138 0.88 1.65 -10.04
CA GLU A 138 -0.54 1.29 -10.10
C GLU A 138 -1.40 2.23 -9.24
N ARG A 139 -0.88 2.74 -8.12
CA ARG A 139 -1.56 3.76 -7.31
C ARG A 139 -1.68 5.08 -8.07
N GLU A 140 -0.61 5.55 -8.70
CA GLU A 140 -0.63 6.78 -9.52
C GLU A 140 -1.63 6.65 -10.67
N ALA A 141 -1.60 5.54 -11.40
CA ALA A 141 -2.55 5.27 -12.48
C ALA A 141 -4.01 5.19 -12.00
N LEU A 142 -4.25 4.70 -10.77
CA LEU A 142 -5.57 4.70 -10.15
C LEU A 142 -6.03 6.12 -9.76
N GLU A 143 -5.12 6.96 -9.26
CA GLU A 143 -5.41 8.35 -8.94
C GLU A 143 -5.79 9.16 -10.20
N ASP A 144 -5.10 8.95 -11.31
CA ASP A 144 -5.42 9.57 -12.60
C ASP A 144 -6.83 9.18 -13.09
N THR A 145 -7.19 7.89 -13.03
CA THR A 145 -8.54 7.44 -13.42
C THR A 145 -9.61 8.03 -12.50
N ARG A 146 -9.36 8.13 -11.19
CA ARG A 146 -10.29 8.77 -10.24
C ARG A 146 -10.52 10.25 -10.56
N GLN A 147 -9.47 10.96 -10.96
CA GLN A 147 -9.61 12.35 -11.38
C GLN A 147 -10.46 12.48 -12.65
N GLU A 148 -10.30 11.57 -13.62
CA GLU A 148 -11.13 11.55 -14.82
C GLU A 148 -12.61 11.23 -14.49
N VAL A 149 -12.87 10.27 -13.59
CA VAL A 149 -14.24 10.00 -13.10
C VAL A 149 -14.86 11.25 -12.50
N ALA A 150 -14.15 11.95 -11.59
CA ALA A 150 -14.64 13.17 -10.97
C ALA A 150 -14.90 14.29 -12.00
N ARG A 151 -14.05 14.40 -13.02
CA ARG A 151 -14.23 15.35 -14.13
C ARG A 151 -15.50 15.04 -14.91
N LEU A 152 -15.70 13.77 -15.30
CA LEU A 152 -16.87 13.31 -16.05
C LEU A 152 -18.15 13.45 -15.24
N GLU A 153 -18.13 13.15 -13.93
CA GLU A 153 -19.27 13.33 -13.04
C GLU A 153 -19.71 14.81 -12.98
N ASN A 154 -18.74 15.71 -12.86
CA ASN A 154 -19.01 17.15 -12.87
C ASN A 154 -19.54 17.64 -14.24
N GLU A 155 -18.98 17.15 -15.34
CA GLU A 155 -19.44 17.44 -16.70
C GLU A 155 -20.90 16.99 -16.91
N LEU A 156 -21.22 15.75 -16.51
CA LEU A 156 -22.59 15.20 -16.50
C LEU A 156 -23.55 16.06 -15.69
N ARG A 157 -23.14 16.47 -14.48
CA ARG A 157 -23.98 17.29 -13.59
C ARG A 157 -24.31 18.63 -14.23
N VAL A 158 -23.32 19.31 -14.80
CA VAL A 158 -23.49 20.62 -15.44
C VAL A 158 -24.34 20.51 -16.71
N ASP A 159 -24.02 19.57 -17.59
CA ASP A 159 -24.72 19.43 -18.86
C ASP A 159 -26.15 18.94 -18.68
N ARG A 160 -26.42 18.09 -17.68
CA ARG A 160 -27.79 17.67 -17.35
C ARG A 160 -28.62 18.84 -16.82
N ALA A 161 -28.05 19.71 -15.99
CA ALA A 161 -28.76 20.90 -15.52
C ALA A 161 -29.10 21.84 -16.69
N ALA A 162 -28.13 22.12 -17.57
CA ALA A 162 -28.35 22.93 -18.76
C ALA A 162 -29.36 22.31 -19.75
N HIS A 163 -29.36 20.99 -19.89
CA HIS A 163 -30.34 20.27 -20.69
C HIS A 163 -31.76 20.44 -20.13
N ASN A 164 -31.94 20.25 -18.83
CA ASN A 164 -33.23 20.39 -18.18
C ASN A 164 -33.79 21.82 -18.33
N GLU A 165 -32.95 22.84 -18.17
CA GLU A 165 -33.35 24.24 -18.40
C GLU A 165 -33.84 24.48 -19.83
N ARG A 166 -33.17 23.89 -20.84
CA ARG A 166 -33.59 23.97 -22.25
C ARG A 166 -34.90 23.25 -22.51
N VAL A 167 -35.10 22.08 -21.92
CA VAL A 167 -36.36 21.31 -22.02
C VAL A 167 -37.51 22.16 -21.44
N GLU A 168 -37.35 22.70 -20.24
CA GLU A 168 -38.38 23.53 -19.61
C GLU A 168 -38.69 24.80 -20.42
N ALA A 169 -37.67 25.46 -20.97
CA ALA A 169 -37.85 26.64 -21.79
C ALA A 169 -38.60 26.32 -23.10
N LEU A 170 -38.26 25.20 -23.73
CA LEU A 170 -38.92 24.70 -24.93
C LEU A 170 -40.38 24.33 -24.66
N ASP A 171 -40.66 23.65 -23.54
CA ASP A 171 -42.03 23.29 -23.15
C ASP A 171 -42.90 24.53 -22.90
N ARG A 172 -42.37 25.56 -22.23
CA ARG A 172 -43.08 26.84 -22.07
C ARG A 172 -43.39 27.49 -23.43
N ARG A 173 -42.44 27.51 -24.36
CA ARG A 173 -42.65 28.07 -25.71
C ARG A 173 -43.69 27.28 -26.50
N ARG A 174 -43.69 25.95 -26.37
CA ARG A 174 -44.70 25.07 -26.97
C ARG A 174 -46.09 25.37 -26.44
N GLN A 175 -46.26 25.48 -25.13
CA GLN A 175 -47.55 25.83 -24.50
C GLN A 175 -48.08 27.18 -25.00
N VAL A 176 -47.23 28.22 -25.04
CA VAL A 176 -47.62 29.54 -25.55
C VAL A 176 -48.04 29.48 -27.03
N LEU A 177 -47.36 28.70 -27.86
CA LEU A 177 -47.74 28.51 -29.26
C LEU A 177 -49.07 27.74 -29.39
N GLU A 178 -49.27 26.69 -28.58
CA GLU A 178 -50.49 25.89 -28.53
C GLU A 178 -51.70 26.75 -28.15
N GLU A 179 -51.61 27.53 -27.06
CA GLU A 179 -52.66 28.47 -26.64
C GLU A 179 -52.99 29.50 -27.73
N ARG A 180 -51.97 30.03 -28.42
CA ARG A 180 -52.17 30.96 -29.54
C ARG A 180 -52.92 30.29 -30.69
N VAL A 181 -52.55 29.06 -31.05
CA VAL A 181 -53.22 28.30 -32.12
C VAL A 181 -54.68 28.04 -31.74
N GLU A 182 -54.98 27.62 -30.51
CA GLU A 182 -56.34 27.36 -30.02
C GLU A 182 -57.21 28.64 -30.03
N ALA A 183 -56.66 29.76 -29.55
CA ALA A 183 -57.36 31.04 -29.56
C ALA A 183 -57.74 31.50 -30.98
N TRP A 184 -56.92 31.13 -31.98
CA TRP A 184 -57.20 31.40 -33.39
C TRP A 184 -58.24 30.45 -33.97
N GLU A 185 -58.14 29.15 -33.70
CA GLU A 185 -59.13 28.17 -34.17
C GLU A 185 -60.56 28.52 -33.71
N ALA A 186 -60.70 29.12 -32.51
CA ALA A 186 -61.98 29.63 -32.01
C ALA A 186 -62.52 30.88 -32.75
N ARG A 187 -61.65 31.69 -33.38
CA ARG A 187 -62.00 32.94 -34.08
C ARG A 187 -62.12 32.80 -35.60
N GLY A 188 -61.55 31.74 -36.16
CA GLY A 188 -61.42 31.51 -37.60
C GLY A 188 -59.95 31.31 -37.99
N ARG A 189 -59.70 30.54 -39.06
CA ARG A 189 -58.33 30.13 -39.46
C ARG A 189 -57.40 31.36 -39.60
N PRO A 190 -56.17 31.30 -39.08
CA PRO A 190 -55.21 32.39 -39.25
C PRO A 190 -54.85 32.54 -40.74
N GLU A 191 -54.81 33.78 -41.22
CA GLU A 191 -54.45 34.13 -42.60
C GLU A 191 -53.28 35.13 -42.62
N GLY A 192 -52.74 35.43 -43.79
CA GLY A 192 -51.72 36.48 -43.95
C GLY A 192 -50.43 36.27 -43.14
N ASP A 193 -50.00 37.33 -42.45
CA ASP A 193 -48.76 37.36 -41.66
C ASP A 193 -48.80 36.47 -40.42
N GLU A 194 -49.94 36.36 -39.74
CA GLU A 194 -50.08 35.58 -38.51
C GLU A 194 -49.94 34.08 -38.78
N ALA A 195 -50.52 33.61 -39.88
CA ALA A 195 -50.33 32.23 -40.33
C ALA A 195 -48.86 31.92 -40.68
N ARG A 196 -48.12 32.90 -41.23
CA ARG A 196 -46.69 32.76 -41.49
C ARG A 196 -45.88 32.70 -40.19
N ALA A 197 -46.17 33.58 -39.24
CA ALA A 197 -45.49 33.62 -37.95
C ALA A 197 -45.66 32.30 -37.16
N ILE A 198 -46.88 31.76 -37.07
CA ILE A 198 -47.14 30.47 -36.40
C ILE A 198 -46.36 29.33 -37.06
N ARG A 199 -46.29 29.30 -38.40
CA ARG A 199 -45.51 28.27 -39.12
C ARG A 199 -44.01 28.40 -38.85
N GLN A 200 -43.46 29.61 -38.89
CA GLN A 200 -42.05 29.86 -38.59
C GLN A 200 -41.69 29.45 -37.17
N GLU A 201 -42.50 29.83 -36.18
CA GLU A 201 -42.27 29.47 -34.78
C GLU A 201 -42.37 27.95 -34.56
N ARG A 202 -43.29 27.26 -35.24
CA ARG A 202 -43.36 25.79 -35.23
C ARG A 202 -42.08 25.17 -35.80
N GLU A 203 -41.56 25.69 -36.91
CA GLU A 203 -40.31 25.20 -37.49
C GLU A 203 -39.11 25.42 -36.55
N GLU A 204 -39.05 26.55 -35.87
CA GLU A 204 -38.02 26.84 -34.87
C GLU A 204 -38.10 25.89 -33.68
N ILE A 205 -39.29 25.70 -33.11
CA ILE A 205 -39.53 24.73 -32.03
C ILE A 205 -39.12 23.33 -32.48
N ASN A 206 -39.48 22.90 -33.70
CA ASN A 206 -39.11 21.59 -34.21
C ASN A 206 -37.59 21.42 -34.35
N ARG A 207 -36.87 22.47 -34.77
CA ARG A 207 -35.39 22.47 -34.82
C ARG A 207 -34.80 22.36 -33.42
N GLU A 208 -35.40 23.04 -32.44
CA GLU A 208 -34.95 23.01 -31.04
C GLU A 208 -35.24 21.66 -30.36
N VAL A 209 -36.40 21.06 -30.59
CA VAL A 209 -36.71 19.67 -30.20
C VAL A 209 -35.64 18.72 -30.73
N ALA A 210 -35.30 18.82 -32.02
CA ALA A 210 -34.25 17.99 -32.60
C ALA A 210 -32.87 18.24 -31.97
N ALA A 211 -32.56 19.48 -31.57
CA ALA A 211 -31.31 19.81 -30.90
C ALA A 211 -31.26 19.28 -29.45
N VAL A 212 -32.36 19.40 -28.71
CA VAL A 212 -32.52 18.84 -27.35
C VAL A 212 -32.37 17.32 -27.40
N ASN A 213 -33.01 16.64 -28.35
CA ASN A 213 -32.87 15.19 -28.49
C ASN A 213 -31.42 14.75 -28.77
N ARG A 214 -30.70 15.46 -29.67
CA ARG A 214 -29.27 15.19 -29.90
C ARG A 214 -28.42 15.42 -28.64
N ASN A 215 -28.77 16.41 -27.82
CA ASN A 215 -28.07 16.66 -26.57
C ASN A 215 -28.37 15.59 -25.51
N ALA A 216 -29.59 15.03 -25.49
CA ALA A 216 -29.92 13.87 -24.66
C ALA A 216 -29.09 12.64 -25.05
N GLU A 217 -28.95 12.36 -26.34
CA GLU A 217 -28.09 11.26 -26.84
C GLU A 217 -26.62 11.46 -26.44
N ALA A 218 -26.11 12.70 -26.51
CA ALA A 218 -24.75 13.02 -26.08
C ALA A 218 -24.55 12.85 -24.56
N LEU A 219 -25.53 13.26 -23.74
CA LEU A 219 -25.54 13.04 -22.30
C LEU A 219 -25.55 11.55 -21.95
N GLU A 220 -26.27 10.73 -22.72
CA GLU A 220 -26.29 9.29 -22.52
C GLU A 220 -24.93 8.65 -22.82
N GLU A 221 -24.24 9.09 -23.89
CA GLU A 221 -22.87 8.61 -24.16
C GLU A 221 -21.89 9.06 -23.09
N LEU A 222 -22.01 10.30 -22.59
CA LEU A 222 -21.18 10.77 -21.49
C LEU A 222 -21.42 9.96 -20.21
N ALA A 223 -22.68 9.62 -19.90
CA ALA A 223 -23.05 8.74 -18.79
C ALA A 223 -22.46 7.33 -18.95
N ARG A 224 -22.52 6.75 -20.15
CA ARG A 224 -21.89 5.45 -20.45
C ARG A 224 -20.38 5.51 -20.29
N ARG A 225 -19.72 6.58 -20.73
CA ARG A 225 -18.28 6.79 -20.51
C ARG A 225 -17.94 6.86 -19.03
N HIS A 226 -18.66 7.67 -18.25
CA HIS A 226 -18.47 7.76 -16.80
C HIS A 226 -18.60 6.37 -16.13
N ALA A 227 -19.63 5.59 -16.48
CA ALA A 227 -19.82 4.26 -15.93
C ALA A 227 -18.65 3.31 -16.23
N ARG A 228 -18.11 3.35 -17.47
CA ARG A 228 -16.91 2.56 -17.84
C ARG A 228 -15.68 2.95 -17.03
N GLU A 229 -15.46 4.24 -16.77
CA GLU A 229 -14.32 4.69 -15.97
C GLU A 229 -14.48 4.32 -14.48
N VAL A 230 -15.70 4.33 -13.94
CA VAL A 230 -15.97 3.81 -12.58
C VAL A 230 -15.67 2.32 -12.48
N GLU A 231 -16.07 1.52 -13.47
CA GLU A 231 -15.74 0.09 -13.53
C GLU A 231 -14.22 -0.12 -13.60
N ARG A 232 -13.51 0.67 -14.42
CA ARG A 232 -12.06 0.67 -14.50
C ARG A 232 -11.38 0.96 -13.15
N VAL A 233 -11.90 1.92 -12.38
CA VAL A 233 -11.42 2.20 -11.02
C VAL A 233 -11.58 0.98 -10.11
N ASN A 234 -12.72 0.30 -10.16
CA ASN A 234 -12.96 -0.90 -9.35
C ASN A 234 -11.96 -2.02 -9.71
N ASP A 235 -11.77 -2.27 -11.00
CA ASP A 235 -10.81 -3.26 -11.49
C ASP A 235 -9.37 -2.94 -11.05
N GLN A 236 -8.96 -1.67 -11.16
CA GLN A 236 -7.65 -1.20 -10.70
C GLN A 236 -7.50 -1.36 -9.18
N VAL A 237 -8.52 -1.05 -8.38
CA VAL A 237 -8.50 -1.25 -6.92
C VAL A 237 -8.35 -2.74 -6.58
N GLU A 238 -9.07 -3.63 -7.27
CA GLU A 238 -8.92 -5.06 -7.06
C GLU A 238 -7.53 -5.58 -7.47
N ALA A 239 -7.03 -5.15 -8.63
CA ALA A 239 -5.69 -5.50 -9.10
C ALA A 239 -4.62 -5.03 -8.12
N TRP A 240 -4.73 -3.78 -7.65
CA TRP A 240 -3.85 -3.22 -6.64
C TRP A 240 -3.91 -4.00 -5.33
N ASN A 241 -5.11 -4.37 -4.85
CA ASN A 241 -5.27 -5.19 -3.65
C ASN A 241 -4.64 -6.59 -3.82
N ARG A 242 -4.80 -7.23 -4.99
CA ARG A 242 -4.17 -8.53 -5.31
C ARG A 242 -2.64 -8.41 -5.32
N LEU A 243 -2.11 -7.38 -5.97
CA LEU A 243 -0.68 -7.11 -6.03
C LEU A 243 -0.12 -6.82 -4.63
N ARG A 244 -0.81 -5.98 -3.86
CA ARG A 244 -0.45 -5.66 -2.48
C ARG A 244 -0.42 -6.90 -1.61
N ASN A 245 -1.41 -7.77 -1.72
CA ASN A 245 -1.46 -9.01 -0.95
C ASN A 245 -0.36 -10.00 -1.38
N ARG A 246 0.01 -10.03 -2.67
CA ARG A 246 1.15 -10.86 -3.13
C ARG A 246 2.48 -10.36 -2.56
N ILE A 247 2.69 -9.04 -2.51
CA ILE A 247 3.97 -8.44 -2.08
C ILE A 247 4.07 -8.33 -0.55
N LEU A 248 2.96 -8.00 0.12
CA LEU A 248 2.90 -7.70 1.56
C LEU A 248 2.21 -8.80 2.38
N GLY A 249 1.47 -9.72 1.77
CA GLY A 249 0.77 -10.80 2.48
C GLY A 249 1.71 -11.82 3.13
N ASP A 250 2.90 -12.00 2.55
CA ASP A 250 3.98 -12.84 3.12
C ASP A 250 4.86 -12.07 4.13
N ALA A 251 4.59 -10.79 4.40
CA ALA A 251 5.35 -9.99 5.36
C ALA A 251 5.09 -10.38 6.84
N ALA A 252 4.29 -11.42 7.09
CA ALA A 252 4.10 -12.02 8.40
C ALA A 252 5.30 -12.88 8.84
N ASP A 253 6.13 -13.36 7.90
CA ASP A 253 7.39 -13.99 8.25
C ASP A 253 8.43 -12.88 8.42
N GLY A 254 8.74 -12.58 9.68
CA GLY A 254 9.84 -11.71 10.08
C GLY A 254 11.16 -12.19 9.46
N GLN A 255 11.42 -11.74 8.23
CA GLN A 255 12.62 -12.07 7.48
C GLN A 255 13.81 -11.42 8.16
N TYR A 256 14.55 -12.24 8.90
CA TYR A 256 15.88 -11.94 9.41
C TYR A 256 16.78 -11.54 8.23
N SER A 257 17.23 -10.30 8.19
CA SER A 257 18.25 -9.78 7.26
C SER A 257 19.64 -10.30 7.62
N SER A 258 19.84 -10.62 8.90
CA SER A 258 21.01 -11.28 9.46
C SER A 258 20.60 -12.15 10.65
N HIS A 259 21.47 -13.10 11.05
CA HIS A 259 21.24 -13.95 12.21
C HIS A 259 22.55 -14.42 12.83
N TYR A 260 22.67 -14.17 14.13
CA TYR A 260 23.63 -14.80 15.03
C TYR A 260 23.12 -16.16 15.50
N ARG A 261 23.96 -17.20 15.37
CA ARG A 261 23.67 -18.55 15.86
C ARG A 261 24.80 -19.03 16.76
N GLU A 262 24.46 -19.38 18.00
CA GLU A 262 25.34 -20.07 18.93
C GLU A 262 24.86 -21.50 19.15
N TRP A 263 25.76 -22.49 19.05
CA TRP A 263 25.46 -23.87 19.40
C TRP A 263 26.67 -24.57 20.02
N GLY A 264 26.42 -25.35 21.07
CA GLY A 264 27.45 -26.12 21.73
C GLY A 264 27.17 -27.61 21.76
N ARG A 265 28.21 -28.40 21.94
CA ARG A 265 28.06 -29.82 22.34
C ARG A 265 28.17 -29.86 23.85
N THR A 266 27.22 -30.52 24.53
CA THR A 266 27.27 -30.72 25.98
C THR A 266 27.31 -32.21 26.29
N LEU A 267 28.03 -32.59 27.35
CA LEU A 267 27.99 -33.92 27.96
C LEU A 267 27.57 -33.75 29.42
N GLY A 268 26.29 -33.95 29.70
CA GLY A 268 25.72 -33.59 31.01
C GLY A 268 25.75 -32.08 31.22
N SER A 269 26.27 -31.62 32.36
CA SER A 269 26.49 -30.20 32.67
C SER A 269 27.80 -29.63 32.10
N THR A 270 28.60 -30.44 31.40
CA THR A 270 29.88 -30.02 30.84
C THR A 270 29.70 -29.54 29.40
N VAL A 271 30.04 -28.28 29.13
CA VAL A 271 30.14 -27.75 27.76
C VAL A 271 31.43 -28.27 27.12
N LEU A 272 31.30 -29.06 26.04
CA LEU A 272 32.41 -29.64 25.28
C LEU A 272 32.95 -28.70 24.20
N SER A 273 32.07 -27.93 23.57
CA SER A 273 32.42 -26.89 22.60
C SER A 273 31.28 -25.88 22.49
N VAL A 274 31.60 -24.65 22.13
CA VAL A 274 30.66 -23.59 21.73
C VAL A 274 31.09 -23.10 20.36
N ASN A 275 30.17 -23.05 19.42
CA ASN A 275 30.37 -22.51 18.07
C ASN A 275 29.44 -21.30 17.93
N ARG A 276 29.95 -20.25 17.29
CA ARG A 276 29.24 -19.01 17.03
C ARG A 276 29.42 -18.69 15.55
N GLU A 277 28.37 -18.22 14.89
CA GLU A 277 28.46 -17.68 13.53
C GLU A 277 27.44 -16.57 13.35
N VAL A 278 27.74 -15.64 12.45
CA VAL A 278 26.80 -14.63 11.96
C VAL A 278 26.62 -14.85 10.48
N THR A 279 25.37 -14.87 10.01
CA THR A 279 25.04 -14.90 8.59
C THR A 279 24.26 -13.65 8.20
N VAL A 280 24.72 -12.94 7.18
CA VAL A 280 24.04 -11.79 6.56
C VAL A 280 23.46 -12.26 5.22
N TRP A 281 22.17 -12.01 5.01
CA TRP A 281 21.45 -12.40 3.79
C TRP A 281 21.07 -11.23 2.91
N GLN A 282 20.83 -10.05 3.49
CA GLN A 282 20.48 -8.85 2.74
C GLN A 282 20.76 -7.57 3.52
N TYR A 283 21.09 -6.51 2.80
CA TYR A 283 21.10 -5.13 3.27
C TYR A 283 20.61 -4.22 2.12
N ASP A 284 20.21 -2.99 2.43
CA ASP A 284 19.59 -2.08 1.47
C ASP A 284 20.56 -0.97 1.03
N ASP A 285 21.34 -0.47 1.98
CA ASP A 285 22.44 0.49 1.81
C ASP A 285 23.54 0.23 2.86
N MET A 286 24.64 0.99 2.81
CA MET A 286 25.77 0.80 3.74
C MET A 286 25.42 1.13 5.20
N ASP A 287 24.50 2.06 5.44
CA ASP A 287 24.06 2.39 6.81
C ASP A 287 23.22 1.25 7.40
N HIS A 288 22.36 0.63 6.58
CA HIS A 288 21.63 -0.57 6.93
C HIS A 288 22.60 -1.73 7.20
N LEU A 289 23.62 -1.93 6.36
CA LEU A 289 24.64 -2.95 6.59
C LEU A 289 25.35 -2.73 7.92
N LEU A 290 25.81 -1.51 8.19
CA LEU A 290 26.48 -1.17 9.45
C LEU A 290 25.58 -1.45 10.66
N ARG A 291 24.30 -1.09 10.59
CA ARG A 291 23.33 -1.34 11.68
C ARG A 291 23.08 -2.83 11.89
N LEU A 292 23.02 -3.64 10.82
CA LEU A 292 22.88 -5.09 10.91
C LEU A 292 24.09 -5.71 11.58
N LEU A 293 25.29 -5.37 11.12
CA LEU A 293 26.53 -5.87 11.69
C LEU A 293 26.65 -5.47 13.17
N ALA A 294 26.32 -4.22 13.52
CA ALA A 294 26.31 -3.78 14.91
C ALA A 294 25.31 -4.57 15.76
N HIS A 295 24.11 -4.86 15.25
CA HIS A 295 23.12 -5.69 15.94
C HIS A 295 23.65 -7.10 16.21
N GLU A 296 24.18 -7.78 15.20
CA GLU A 296 24.68 -9.14 15.35
C GLU A 296 25.91 -9.22 16.26
N LEU A 297 26.81 -8.23 16.18
CA LEU A 297 27.95 -8.14 17.08
C LEU A 297 27.53 -7.85 18.54
N GLY A 298 26.40 -7.19 18.75
CA GLY A 298 25.79 -7.08 20.07
C GLY A 298 25.39 -8.46 20.63
N HIS A 299 24.79 -9.33 19.82
CA HIS A 299 24.50 -10.71 20.22
C HIS A 299 25.77 -11.53 20.46
N VAL A 300 26.84 -11.32 19.69
CA VAL A 300 28.16 -11.93 19.93
C VAL A 300 28.70 -11.55 21.33
N LEU A 301 28.44 -10.32 21.76
CA LEU A 301 28.73 -9.81 23.11
C LEU A 301 27.67 -10.19 24.15
N GLY A 302 26.75 -11.10 23.84
CA GLY A 302 25.72 -11.56 24.78
C GLY A 302 24.66 -10.51 25.12
N VAL A 303 24.60 -9.41 24.37
CA VAL A 303 23.59 -8.36 24.55
C VAL A 303 22.26 -8.87 24.00
N GLY A 304 21.21 -8.83 24.82
CA GLY A 304 19.86 -9.18 24.39
C GLY A 304 19.19 -8.08 23.58
N THR A 305 18.05 -8.40 22.96
CA THR A 305 17.24 -7.38 22.27
C THR A 305 16.58 -6.40 23.26
N VAL A 306 16.45 -5.14 22.86
CA VAL A 306 15.78 -4.08 23.63
C VAL A 306 14.48 -3.62 22.95
N PRO A 307 13.49 -3.06 23.69
CA PRO A 307 12.20 -2.68 23.12
C PRO A 307 12.21 -1.37 22.32
N GLU A 308 13.20 -0.49 22.51
CA GLU A 308 13.30 0.82 21.85
C GLU A 308 13.57 0.65 20.35
N ASP A 309 12.69 1.16 19.49
CA ASP A 309 12.75 0.91 18.04
C ASP A 309 13.86 1.67 17.31
N GLU A 310 14.40 2.72 17.94
CA GLU A 310 15.59 3.44 17.47
C GLU A 310 16.91 2.72 17.82
N ALA A 311 16.89 1.82 18.82
CA ALA A 311 18.08 1.14 19.33
C ALA A 311 18.61 0.09 18.36
N VAL A 312 19.94 -0.07 18.32
CA VAL A 312 20.60 -1.06 17.46
C VAL A 312 20.08 -2.45 17.81
N MET A 313 19.92 -2.78 19.09
CA MET A 313 19.44 -4.07 19.58
C MET A 313 17.92 -4.25 19.50
N TYR A 314 17.18 -3.39 18.81
CA TYR A 314 15.76 -3.62 18.56
C TYR A 314 15.54 -4.92 17.78
N HIS A 315 14.53 -5.70 18.16
CA HIS A 315 14.23 -7.03 17.56
C HIS A 315 14.00 -7.05 16.04
N ARG A 316 13.94 -5.89 15.38
CA ARG A 316 13.95 -5.74 13.91
C ARG A 316 15.00 -4.71 13.52
N ALA A 317 16.13 -5.16 13.00
CA ALA A 317 17.05 -4.26 12.32
C ALA A 317 16.35 -3.71 11.07
N ARG A 318 15.94 -2.43 11.12
CA ARG A 318 15.28 -1.76 10.00
C ARG A 318 16.31 -1.18 9.05
N SER A 319 16.04 -1.34 7.76
CA SER A 319 16.61 -0.47 6.73
C SER A 319 16.24 0.98 7.01
N THR A 320 17.24 1.85 7.00
CA THR A 320 17.09 3.28 7.12
C THR A 320 16.22 3.80 5.98
N ARG A 321 15.04 4.35 6.30
CA ARG A 321 14.25 5.07 5.30
C ARG A 321 15.11 6.19 4.69
N PRO A 322 15.04 6.44 3.37
CA PRO A 322 15.55 7.68 2.82
C PRO A 322 14.85 8.86 3.52
N GLY A 323 15.61 9.65 4.28
CA GLY A 323 15.13 10.93 4.84
C GLY A 323 14.91 11.04 6.35
N THR A 324 15.23 10.05 7.19
CA THR A 324 15.09 10.20 8.67
C THR A 324 16.36 10.13 9.51
N LEU A 325 17.54 9.89 8.94
CA LEU A 325 18.81 10.10 9.64
C LEU A 325 19.81 10.76 8.68
N ALA A 326 19.51 11.99 8.30
CA ALA A 326 20.49 12.84 7.64
C ALA A 326 21.46 13.38 8.72
N ALA A 327 22.75 13.02 8.59
CA ALA A 327 23.94 13.66 9.16
C ALA A 327 24.61 13.08 10.43
N ALA A 328 24.11 12.00 11.03
CA ALA A 328 24.83 11.27 12.08
C ALA A 328 24.78 9.78 11.73
N GLY A 329 25.93 9.15 11.50
CA GLY A 329 26.00 7.71 11.21
C GLY A 329 25.34 6.85 12.29
N VAL A 330 25.33 5.53 12.10
CA VAL A 330 24.77 4.58 13.07
C VAL A 330 25.39 4.81 14.46
N GLN A 331 24.55 5.00 15.48
CA GLN A 331 24.95 5.21 16.87
C GLN A 331 24.18 4.26 17.79
N LEU A 332 24.82 3.84 18.88
CA LEU A 332 24.17 3.08 19.94
C LEU A 332 23.21 3.98 20.72
N HIS A 333 22.00 3.48 20.95
CA HIS A 333 21.04 4.12 21.82
C HIS A 333 21.45 3.90 23.29
N PRO A 334 21.09 4.79 24.25
CA PRO A 334 21.39 4.56 25.66
C PRO A 334 20.92 3.19 26.20
N ALA A 335 19.82 2.66 25.67
CA ALA A 335 19.32 1.32 26.00
C ALA A 335 20.28 0.19 25.54
N ASP A 336 20.96 0.35 24.39
CA ASP A 336 21.97 -0.60 23.92
C ASP A 336 23.17 -0.62 24.89
N VAL A 337 23.60 0.56 25.35
CA VAL A 337 24.72 0.71 26.30
C VAL A 337 24.36 0.12 27.66
N GLU A 338 23.13 0.32 28.14
CA GLU A 338 22.64 -0.28 29.38
C GLU A 338 22.58 -1.82 29.28
N ALA A 339 22.07 -2.34 28.17
CA ALA A 339 22.01 -3.78 27.91
C ALA A 339 23.42 -4.41 27.80
N LEU A 340 24.39 -3.71 27.19
CA LEU A 340 25.79 -4.12 27.19
C LEU A 340 26.34 -4.18 28.62
N ALA A 341 26.13 -3.14 29.42
CA ALA A 341 26.58 -3.12 30.80
C ALA A 341 25.96 -4.26 31.63
N GLU A 342 24.74 -4.70 31.31
CA GLU A 342 24.11 -5.87 31.93
C GLU A 342 24.75 -7.19 31.48
N ALA A 343 25.00 -7.35 30.18
CA ALA A 343 25.69 -8.53 29.64
C ALA A 343 27.10 -8.70 30.26
N CYS A 344 27.82 -7.60 30.48
CA CYS A 344 29.15 -7.61 31.11
C CYS A 344 29.14 -8.01 32.60
N ARG A 345 27.99 -7.96 33.29
CA ARG A 345 27.89 -8.30 34.72
C ARG A 345 27.65 -9.79 34.99
N GLN A 346 27.29 -10.57 33.97
CA GLN A 346 26.92 -11.98 34.07
C GLN A 346 28.13 -12.91 33.96
#